data_AF-A2GSR7-F1
#
_entry.id   AF-A2GSR7-F1
#
_cell.length_a   1.000
_cell.length_b   1.000
_cell.length_c   1.000
_cell.angle_alpha   90.00
_cell.angle_beta   90.00
_cell.angle_gamma   90.00
#
_symmetry.space_group_name_H-M   'P 1'
#
loop_
_entity.id
_entity.type
_entity.pdbx_description
1 polymer ?
#
loop_
_entity_poly.entity_id
_entity_poly.type
_entity_poly.pdbx_seq_one_letter_code
_entity_poly.pdbx_strand_id
1 'polypeptide(L)'
;MMNGANISDRNNADKSAVYLAAENDASDAAEALILHGANVNETYNYGETVLHIAAELNQENVASVLVSHGAIINAKEYENGSTALHKAAMKGNTNIVEILLSHGADVNSKDSSRKTALDYAKENGNEKIAELLISNGAIPNSMDN
;
A
#
# COMPACT_ATOMS: atom_id res chain seq x y z
N MET A 1 -14.08 -27.65 -21.98
CA MET A 1 -12.92 -27.77 -21.07
C MET A 1 -12.46 -26.36 -20.76
N MET A 2 -12.78 -25.82 -19.58
CA MET A 2 -12.21 -24.55 -19.15
C MET A 2 -10.76 -24.84 -18.80
N ASN A 3 -9.81 -24.29 -19.56
CA ASN A 3 -8.40 -24.32 -19.18
C ASN A 3 -8.30 -23.54 -17.87
N GLY A 4 -8.15 -24.26 -16.76
CA GLY A 4 -8.10 -23.70 -15.42
C GLY A 4 -6.83 -22.86 -15.28
N ALA A 5 -6.98 -21.54 -15.37
CA ALA A 5 -5.98 -20.63 -14.86
C ALA A 5 -5.82 -20.91 -13.37
N ASN A 6 -4.61 -21.21 -12.93
CA ASN A 6 -4.30 -21.36 -11.53
C ASN A 6 -4.32 -19.97 -10.88
N ILE A 7 -4.80 -19.87 -9.65
CA ILE A 7 -4.88 -18.61 -8.91
C ILE A 7 -3.50 -17.96 -8.72
N SER A 8 -2.44 -18.76 -8.75
CA SER A 8 -1.03 -18.33 -8.67
C SER A 8 -0.39 -18.05 -10.03
N ASP A 9 -1.13 -18.15 -11.14
CA ASP A 9 -0.56 -17.88 -12.46
C ASP A 9 -0.18 -16.41 -12.61
N ARG A 10 0.92 -16.18 -13.31
CA ARG A 10 1.47 -14.85 -13.58
C ARG A 10 1.54 -14.61 -15.08
N ASN A 11 1.33 -13.36 -15.48
CA ASN A 11 1.47 -12.96 -16.88
C ASN A 11 2.95 -12.90 -17.30
N ASN A 12 3.21 -12.54 -18.57
CA ASN A 12 4.56 -12.39 -19.11
C ASN A 12 5.41 -11.31 -18.43
N ALA A 13 4.79 -10.40 -17.68
CA ALA A 13 5.45 -9.37 -16.89
C ALA A 13 5.64 -9.79 -15.42
N ASP A 14 5.39 -11.06 -15.07
CA ASP A 14 5.43 -11.62 -13.71
C ASP A 14 4.39 -11.01 -12.74
N LYS A 15 3.30 -10.43 -13.27
CA LYS A 15 2.18 -9.93 -12.46
C LYS A 15 1.16 -11.04 -12.23
N SER A 16 0.77 -11.25 -10.97
CA SER A 16 -0.34 -12.15 -10.61
C SER A 16 -1.70 -11.49 -10.85
N ALA A 17 -2.76 -12.29 -10.87
CA ALA A 17 -4.11 -11.82 -11.11
C ALA A 17 -4.56 -10.79 -10.05
N VAL A 18 -4.23 -10.99 -8.78
CA VAL A 18 -4.61 -10.06 -7.70
C VAL A 18 -3.86 -8.72 -7.81
N TYR A 19 -2.61 -8.74 -8.27
CA TYR A 19 -1.86 -7.52 -8.56
C TYR A 19 -2.47 -6.74 -9.72
N LEU A 20 -2.84 -7.43 -10.81
CA LEU A 20 -3.51 -6.80 -11.96
C LEU A 20 -4.88 -6.22 -11.57
N ALA A 21 -5.64 -6.91 -10.71
CA ALA A 21 -6.90 -6.39 -10.20
C ALA A 21 -6.70 -5.09 -9.44
N ALA A 22 -5.67 -5.01 -8.59
CA ALA A 22 -5.32 -3.78 -7.89
C ALA A 22 -4.88 -2.65 -8.84
N GLU A 23 -4.04 -2.95 -9.83
CA GLU A 23 -3.59 -1.97 -10.82
C GLU A 23 -4.76 -1.34 -11.61
N ASN A 24 -5.85 -2.10 -11.81
CA ASN A 24 -7.01 -1.69 -12.61
C ASN A 24 -8.24 -1.27 -11.78
N ASP A 25 -8.09 -1.03 -10.46
CA ASP A 25 -9.20 -0.72 -9.52
C ASP A 25 -10.34 -1.76 -9.49
N ALA A 26 -10.04 -3.01 -9.81
CA ALA A 26 -11.03 -4.07 -9.89
C ALA A 26 -11.23 -4.73 -8.50
N SER A 27 -11.81 -4.00 -7.56
CA SER A 27 -12.02 -4.45 -6.17
C SER A 27 -12.81 -5.76 -6.05
N ASP A 28 -13.92 -5.91 -6.77
CA ASP A 28 -14.70 -7.17 -6.81
C ASP A 28 -13.85 -8.36 -7.28
N ALA A 29 -12.99 -8.13 -8.28
CA ALA A 29 -12.10 -9.15 -8.80
C ALA A 29 -10.99 -9.48 -7.79
N ALA A 30 -10.40 -8.46 -7.16
CA ALA A 30 -9.40 -8.64 -6.12
C ALA A 30 -9.97 -9.47 -4.94
N GLU A 31 -11.15 -9.11 -4.45
CA GLU A 31 -11.84 -9.83 -3.37
C GLU A 31 -12.14 -11.28 -3.78
N ALA A 32 -12.72 -11.49 -4.97
CA ALA A 32 -13.01 -12.83 -5.46
C ALA A 32 -11.73 -13.68 -5.55
N LEU A 33 -10.63 -13.13 -6.07
CA LEU A 33 -9.35 -13.84 -6.17
C LEU A 33 -8.81 -14.23 -4.78
N ILE A 34 -8.86 -13.31 -3.81
CA ILE A 34 -8.40 -13.57 -2.43
C ILE A 34 -9.25 -14.65 -1.77
N LEU A 35 -10.58 -14.59 -1.91
CA LEU A 35 -11.51 -15.61 -1.40
C LEU A 35 -11.29 -16.99 -2.04
N HIS A 36 -10.74 -17.05 -3.26
CA HIS A 36 -10.38 -18.29 -3.95
C HIS A 36 -8.90 -18.68 -3.78
N GLY A 37 -8.20 -18.06 -2.82
CA GLY A 37 -6.86 -18.49 -2.40
C GLY A 37 -5.70 -17.70 -3.01
N ALA A 38 -5.95 -16.57 -3.67
CA ALA A 38 -4.86 -15.65 -4.02
C ALA A 38 -4.21 -15.13 -2.73
N ASN A 39 -2.89 -15.11 -2.70
CA ASN A 39 -2.16 -14.57 -1.57
C ASN A 39 -2.29 -13.04 -1.54
N VAL A 40 -3.01 -12.51 -0.56
CA VAL A 40 -3.19 -11.05 -0.34
C VAL A 40 -1.87 -10.29 -0.20
N ASN A 41 -0.81 -10.98 0.25
CA ASN A 41 0.53 -10.44 0.46
C ASN A 41 1.49 -10.80 -0.68
N GLU A 42 0.98 -11.15 -1.85
CA GLU A 42 1.82 -11.32 -3.03
C GLU A 42 2.60 -10.04 -3.31
N THR A 43 3.83 -10.25 -3.76
CA THR A 43 4.74 -9.18 -4.15
C THR A 43 4.98 -9.22 -5.64
N TYR A 44 4.98 -8.05 -6.24
CA TYR A 44 5.55 -7.77 -7.54
C TYR A 44 6.95 -7.17 -7.38
N ASN A 45 7.67 -7.03 -8.49
CA ASN A 45 8.98 -6.40 -8.64
C ASN A 45 9.54 -5.66 -7.40
N TYR A 46 10.74 -6.05 -6.93
CA TYR A 46 11.36 -5.51 -5.72
C TYR A 46 10.50 -5.59 -4.45
N GLY A 47 9.70 -6.65 -4.29
CA GLY A 47 8.97 -6.87 -3.03
C GLY A 47 7.77 -5.95 -2.82
N GLU A 48 7.32 -5.24 -3.86
CA GLU A 48 6.15 -4.37 -3.82
C GLU A 48 4.88 -5.20 -3.65
N THR A 49 4.22 -5.09 -2.49
CA THR A 49 2.96 -5.83 -2.25
C THR A 49 1.78 -5.24 -3.02
N VAL A 50 0.70 -5.99 -3.16
CA VAL A 50 -0.57 -5.49 -3.73
C VAL A 50 -1.07 -4.23 -3.02
N LEU A 51 -0.82 -4.10 -1.70
CA LEU A 51 -1.20 -2.92 -0.93
C LEU A 51 -0.36 -1.68 -1.28
N HIS A 52 0.92 -1.85 -1.65
CA HIS A 52 1.75 -0.73 -2.10
C HIS A 52 1.20 -0.13 -3.40
N ILE A 53 0.89 -0.95 -4.40
CA ILE A 53 0.38 -0.46 -5.67
C ILE A 53 -1.03 0.13 -5.53
N ALA A 54 -1.90 -0.47 -4.73
CA ALA A 54 -3.21 0.11 -4.42
C ALA A 54 -3.06 1.47 -3.73
N ALA A 55 -2.12 1.59 -2.80
CA ALA A 55 -1.84 2.86 -2.12
C ALA A 55 -1.23 3.92 -3.04
N GLU A 56 -0.36 3.52 -3.97
CA GLU A 56 0.27 4.43 -4.93
C GLU A 56 -0.75 4.97 -5.95
N LEU A 57 -1.65 4.11 -6.45
CA LEU A 57 -2.63 4.44 -7.50
C LEU A 57 -3.97 4.98 -6.96
N ASN A 58 -4.10 5.21 -5.66
CA ASN A 58 -5.33 5.67 -5.00
C ASN A 58 -6.54 4.72 -5.15
N GLN A 59 -6.30 3.40 -5.09
CA GLN A 59 -7.33 2.38 -5.25
C GLN A 59 -7.98 2.07 -3.90
N GLU A 60 -8.84 2.98 -3.42
CA GLU A 60 -9.40 2.97 -2.06
C GLU A 60 -10.20 1.70 -1.74
N ASN A 61 -11.02 1.24 -2.69
CA ASN A 61 -11.82 0.03 -2.54
C ASN A 61 -10.93 -1.22 -2.48
N VAL A 62 -9.93 -1.29 -3.37
CA VAL A 62 -8.94 -2.37 -3.37
C VAL A 62 -8.16 -2.38 -2.06
N ALA A 63 -7.64 -1.22 -1.61
CA ALA A 63 -6.92 -1.11 -0.35
C ALA A 63 -7.77 -1.62 0.82
N SER A 64 -9.06 -1.24 0.87
CA SER A 64 -10.01 -1.71 1.89
C SER A 64 -10.20 -3.23 1.87
N VAL A 65 -10.34 -3.83 0.69
CA VAL A 65 -10.39 -5.29 0.51
C VAL A 65 -9.11 -5.94 1.03
N LEU A 66 -7.94 -5.41 0.66
CA LEU A 66 -6.66 -5.99 1.06
C LEU A 66 -6.46 -5.96 2.57
N VAL A 67 -6.71 -4.81 3.22
CA VAL A 67 -6.52 -4.68 4.68
C VAL A 67 -7.51 -5.55 5.47
N SER A 68 -8.76 -5.65 5.01
CA SER A 68 -9.78 -6.52 5.64
C SER A 68 -9.47 -8.01 5.50
N HIS A 69 -8.68 -8.40 4.49
CA HIS A 69 -8.27 -9.78 4.24
C HIS A 69 -6.84 -10.09 4.72
N GLY A 70 -6.26 -9.26 5.59
CA GLY A 70 -4.99 -9.55 6.26
C GLY A 70 -3.74 -9.17 5.46
N ALA A 71 -3.82 -8.11 4.65
CA ALA A 71 -2.62 -7.49 4.10
C ALA A 71 -1.67 -7.03 5.21
N ILE A 72 -0.36 -7.24 5.01
CA ILE A 72 0.69 -6.80 5.91
C ILE A 72 0.86 -5.28 5.72
N ILE A 73 0.20 -4.52 6.59
CA ILE A 73 0.12 -3.05 6.53
C ILE A 73 1.51 -2.39 6.51
N ASN A 74 2.44 -2.94 7.29
CA ASN A 74 3.79 -2.41 7.49
C ASN A 74 4.85 -3.12 6.64
N ALA A 75 4.44 -3.80 5.57
CA ALA A 75 5.38 -4.39 4.63
C ALA A 75 6.29 -3.30 4.04
N LYS A 76 7.58 -3.63 3.90
CA LYS A 76 8.56 -2.78 3.23
C LYS A 76 8.97 -3.42 1.92
N GLU A 77 8.87 -2.66 0.84
CA GLU A 77 9.43 -3.05 -0.44
C GLU A 77 10.98 -2.93 -0.42
N TYR A 78 11.65 -3.51 -1.41
CA TYR A 78 13.10 -3.74 -1.40
C TYR A 78 13.92 -2.66 -2.12
N GLU A 79 13.30 -1.82 -2.95
CA GLU A 79 13.97 -0.76 -3.69
C GLU A 79 14.42 0.37 -2.77
N ASN A 80 13.56 0.83 -1.86
CA ASN A 80 13.91 1.87 -0.91
C ASN A 80 13.36 1.64 0.51
N GLY A 81 12.71 0.52 0.80
CA GLY A 81 12.16 0.26 2.13
C GLY A 81 10.87 1.02 2.41
N SER A 82 10.19 1.51 1.37
CA SER A 82 8.90 2.20 1.50
C SER A 82 7.84 1.24 2.00
N THR A 83 6.89 1.79 2.76
CA THR A 83 5.62 1.12 3.08
C THR A 83 4.49 1.68 2.22
N ALA A 84 3.33 1.03 2.22
CA ALA A 84 2.14 1.58 1.58
C ALA A 84 1.79 3.01 2.09
N LEU A 85 2.06 3.31 3.37
CA LEU A 85 1.83 4.65 3.94
C LEU A 85 2.76 5.71 3.33
N HIS A 86 4.02 5.36 3.04
CA HIS A 86 4.95 6.25 2.33
C HIS A 86 4.43 6.56 0.92
N LYS A 87 4.03 5.52 0.18
CA LYS A 87 3.48 5.67 -1.18
C LYS A 87 2.24 6.57 -1.19
N ALA A 88 1.30 6.34 -0.28
CA ALA A 88 0.08 7.13 -0.16
C ALA A 88 0.36 8.60 0.16
N ALA A 89 1.23 8.87 1.14
CA ALA A 89 1.59 10.23 1.54
C ALA A 89 2.35 10.98 0.44
N MET A 90 3.28 10.30 -0.24
CA MET A 90 4.01 10.84 -1.39
C MET A 90 3.07 11.21 -2.54
N LYS A 91 2.03 10.41 -2.81
CA LYS A 91 1.08 10.67 -3.89
C LYS A 91 -0.08 11.61 -3.53
N GLY A 92 -0.24 11.97 -2.25
CA GLY A 92 -1.36 12.83 -1.82
C GLY A 92 -2.68 12.08 -1.59
N ASN A 93 -2.63 10.76 -1.47
CA ASN A 93 -3.80 9.87 -1.41
C ASN A 93 -4.38 9.85 0.01
N THR A 94 -5.16 10.87 0.36
CA THR A 94 -5.60 11.11 1.74
C THR A 94 -6.45 9.97 2.31
N ASN A 95 -7.41 9.46 1.54
CA ASN A 95 -8.30 8.39 2.01
C ASN A 95 -7.53 7.08 2.24
N ILE A 96 -6.54 6.78 1.39
CA ILE A 96 -5.63 5.65 1.61
C ILE A 96 -4.84 5.84 2.91
N VAL A 97 -4.34 7.04 3.19
CA VAL A 97 -3.64 7.33 4.46
C VAL A 97 -4.55 7.03 5.65
N GLU A 98 -5.82 7.46 5.61
CA GLU A 98 -6.80 7.17 6.67
C GLU A 98 -7.07 5.66 6.83
N ILE A 99 -7.21 4.93 5.71
CA ILE A 99 -7.37 3.47 5.72
C ILE A 99 -6.17 2.80 6.37
N LEU A 100 -4.95 3.15 5.98
CA LEU A 100 -3.74 2.54 6.50
C LEU A 100 -3.54 2.83 8.00
N LEU A 101 -3.75 4.07 8.42
CA LEU A 101 -3.63 4.45 9.83
C LEU A 101 -4.66 3.75 10.72
N SER A 102 -5.92 3.67 10.26
CA SER A 102 -6.98 2.96 10.99
C SER A 102 -6.73 1.45 11.14
N HIS A 103 -5.86 0.88 10.30
CA HIS A 103 -5.46 -0.53 10.35
C HIS A 103 -4.06 -0.75 10.96
N GLY A 104 -3.51 0.24 11.66
CA GLY A 104 -2.28 0.08 12.43
C GLY A 104 -0.99 0.24 11.62
N ALA A 105 -1.01 1.08 10.59
CA ALA A 105 0.23 1.52 9.95
C ALA A 105 1.15 2.22 10.95
N ASP A 106 2.43 1.85 10.95
CA ASP A 106 3.47 2.52 11.71
C ASP A 106 3.76 3.88 11.09
N VAL A 107 3.16 4.90 11.69
CA VAL A 107 3.23 6.30 11.27
C VAL A 107 4.66 6.86 11.26
N ASN A 108 5.56 6.27 12.06
CA ASN A 108 6.94 6.71 12.22
C ASN A 108 7.94 5.77 11.52
N SER A 109 7.45 4.80 10.74
CA SER A 109 8.31 3.94 9.92
C SER A 109 9.18 4.80 9.01
N LYS A 110 10.48 4.50 9.00
CA LYS A 110 11.48 5.17 8.15
C LYS A 110 11.86 4.28 6.97
N ASP A 111 11.91 4.86 5.78
CA ASP A 111 12.48 4.25 4.59
C ASP A 111 14.03 4.23 4.65
N SER A 112 14.69 3.75 3.58
CA SER A 112 16.16 3.72 3.48
C SER A 112 16.79 5.11 3.41
N SER A 113 16.04 6.14 3.03
CA SER A 113 16.45 7.55 3.08
C SER A 113 16.22 8.19 4.45
N ARG A 114 15.78 7.40 5.45
CA ARG A 114 15.36 7.86 6.79
C ARG A 114 14.16 8.79 6.78
N LYS A 115 13.40 8.84 5.68
CA LYS A 115 12.16 9.62 5.55
C LYS A 115 10.98 8.83 6.08
N THR A 116 10.06 9.53 6.70
CA THR A 116 8.75 9.05 7.15
C THR A 116 7.68 9.46 6.13
N ALA A 117 6.47 8.91 6.27
CA ALA A 117 5.31 9.40 5.52
C ALA A 117 5.05 10.92 5.74
N LEU A 118 5.35 11.45 6.93
CA LEU A 118 5.19 12.87 7.24
C LEU A 118 6.17 13.74 6.44
N ASP A 119 7.40 13.26 6.21
CA ASP A 119 8.39 13.97 5.41
C ASP A 119 7.92 14.10 3.97
N TYR A 120 7.42 13.01 3.37
CA TYR A 120 6.84 13.04 2.02
C TYR A 120 5.62 13.96 1.91
N ALA A 121 4.73 13.92 2.91
CA ALA A 121 3.56 14.81 2.93
C ALA A 121 3.99 16.29 2.96
N LYS A 122 4.99 16.63 3.77
CA LYS A 122 5.51 18.01 3.87
C LYS A 122 6.26 18.45 2.61
N GLU A 123 7.12 17.61 2.06
CA GLU A 123 7.89 17.91 0.84
C GLU A 123 6.97 18.21 -0.36
N ASN A 124 5.82 17.54 -0.41
CA ASN A 124 4.82 17.74 -1.47
C ASN A 124 3.74 18.79 -1.12
N GLY A 125 3.81 19.45 0.05
CA GLY A 125 2.84 20.46 0.46
C GLY A 125 1.44 19.91 0.80
N ASN A 126 1.33 18.61 1.11
CA ASN A 126 0.07 17.95 1.45
C ASN A 126 -0.29 18.20 2.93
N GLU A 127 -0.71 19.42 3.25
CA GLU A 127 -1.03 19.86 4.63
C GLU A 127 -2.03 18.95 5.33
N LYS A 128 -3.12 18.57 4.64
CA LYS A 128 -4.14 17.65 5.20
C LYS A 128 -3.56 16.31 5.64
N ILE A 129 -2.67 15.72 4.83
CA ILE A 129 -2.02 14.45 5.17
C ILE A 129 -1.04 14.65 6.32
N ALA A 130 -0.28 15.75 6.32
CA ALA A 130 0.63 16.05 7.41
C ALA A 130 -0.12 16.17 8.75
N GLU A 131 -1.27 16.85 8.77
CA GLU A 131 -2.15 16.97 9.94
C GLU A 131 -2.69 15.61 10.40
N LEU A 132 -3.15 14.77 9.47
CA LEU A 132 -3.62 13.42 9.76
C LEU A 132 -2.53 12.56 10.40
N LEU A 133 -1.33 12.58 9.82
CA LEU A 133 -0.17 11.85 10.33
C LEU A 133 0.22 12.33 11.74
N ILE A 134 0.31 13.66 11.95
CA ILE A 134 0.61 14.24 13.27
C ILE A 134 -0.46 13.86 14.30
N SER A 135 -1.74 13.89 13.92
CA SER A 135 -2.85 13.50 14.79
C SER A 135 -2.81 12.01 15.16
N ASN A 136 -2.13 11.19 14.36
CA ASN A 136 -1.90 9.77 14.62
C ASN A 136 -0.50 9.49 15.22
N GLY A 137 0.20 10.52 15.72
CA GLY A 137 1.46 10.35 16.45
C GLY A 137 2.73 10.40 15.59
N ALA A 138 2.66 10.94 14.38
CA ALA A 138 3.86 11.24 13.60
C ALA A 138 4.72 12.29 14.32
N ILE A 139 6.01 12.02 14.44
CA ILE A 139 6.98 12.93 15.06
C ILE A 139 7.63 13.78 13.96
N PRO A 140 7.46 15.11 13.97
CA PRO A 140 8.22 15.99 13.09
C PRO A 140 9.73 15.82 13.31
N ASN A 141 10.50 15.59 12.24
CA ASN A 141 11.96 15.50 12.26
C ASN A 141 12.67 16.74 12.87
N SER A 142 11.97 17.86 13.10
CA SER A 142 12.51 19.02 13.83
C SER A 142 12.69 18.78 15.35
N MET A 143 12.30 17.61 15.87
CA MET A 143 12.50 17.22 17.27
C MET A 143 13.63 16.19 17.48
N ASP A 144 14.34 15.76 16.43
CA ASP A 144 15.46 14.80 16.49
C ASP A 144 16.83 15.49 16.76
N ASN A 145 16.87 16.58 17.54
CA ASN A 145 18.09 17.39 17.80
C ASN A 145 18.62 17.24 19.23
#